data_AF-A0A101SY46-F1
#
_entry.id   AF-A0A101SY46-F1
#
_cell.length_a   1.000
_cell.length_b   1.000
_cell.length_c   1.000
_cell.angle_alpha   90.00
_cell.angle_beta   90.00
_cell.angle_gamma   90.00
#
_symmetry.space_group_name_H-M   'P 1'
#
loop_
_entity.id
_entity.type
_entity.pdbx_description
1 polymer ?
#
loop_
_entity_poly.entity_id
_entity_poly.type
_entity_poly.pdbx_seq_one_letter_code
_entity_poly.pdbx_strand_id
1 'polypeptide(L)'
;MQFQQRETTSEWMVERGNPAKGFAQYAHLGAIDELMEKSPELRATIGTDYMVTPDITVSIPDDSAGLMGGAPWLHAAISCKWTIRSDRVQNIRHEFNGLIRHRRGRQPHLITVTAEPLPSRIVAIARGTGELDAVYHVAYDALDQAVRRVGNEKQLADWEECVNLRRILPYERLAETLIRW
;
A
#
# COMPACT_ATOMS: atom_id res chain seq x y z
N MET A 1 -23.48 -17.59 -17.43
CA MET A 1 -23.14 -17.25 -16.04
C MET A 1 -23.43 -15.77 -15.85
N GLN A 2 -24.52 -15.41 -15.18
CA GLN A 2 -24.87 -14.01 -14.89
C GLN A 2 -24.26 -13.66 -13.54
N PHE A 3 -23.33 -12.71 -13.51
CA PHE A 3 -22.84 -12.11 -12.28
C PHE A 3 -23.90 -11.09 -11.82
N GLN A 4 -24.61 -11.40 -10.73
CA GLN A 4 -25.47 -10.42 -10.06
C GLN A 4 -24.60 -9.52 -9.20
N GLN A 5 -24.69 -8.22 -9.43
CA GLN A 5 -24.10 -7.21 -8.55
C GLN A 5 -24.95 -7.17 -7.27
N ARG A 6 -24.42 -7.73 -6.18
CA ARG A 6 -25.01 -7.53 -4.86
C ARG A 6 -24.61 -6.14 -4.37
N GLU A 7 -25.59 -5.32 -4.03
CA GLU A 7 -25.34 -4.12 -3.22
C GLU A 7 -24.97 -4.58 -1.80
N THR A 8 -23.67 -4.66 -1.55
CA THR A 8 -23.16 -4.89 -0.20
C THR A 8 -23.17 -3.58 0.55
N THR A 9 -24.14 -3.39 1.45
CA THR A 9 -24.11 -2.40 2.53
C THR A 9 -23.07 -2.78 3.61
N SER A 10 -21.95 -3.35 3.20
CA SER A 10 -20.93 -3.86 4.10
C SER A 10 -20.06 -2.71 4.56
N GLU A 11 -19.92 -2.55 5.88
CA GLU A 11 -19.11 -1.50 6.48
C GLU A 11 -17.62 -1.79 6.21
N TRP A 12 -16.93 -0.86 5.54
CA TRP A 12 -15.49 -0.94 5.32
C TRP A 12 -14.77 -0.60 6.63
N MET A 13 -13.76 -1.38 6.98
CA MET A 13 -12.98 -1.13 8.20
C MET A 13 -11.64 -0.49 7.86
N VAL A 14 -11.29 0.58 8.57
CA VAL A 14 -10.00 1.28 8.42
C VAL A 14 -9.27 1.24 9.76
N GLU A 15 -8.14 0.56 9.80
CA GLU A 15 -7.42 0.27 11.04
C GLU A 15 -5.93 0.57 10.92
N ARG A 16 -5.27 0.89 12.04
CA ARG A 16 -3.83 1.17 12.09
C ARG A 16 -3.05 -0.06 12.53
N GLY A 17 -1.93 -0.34 11.87
CA GLY A 17 -0.96 -1.35 12.31
C GLY A 17 -1.52 -2.77 12.40
N ASN A 18 -2.54 -3.11 11.60
CA ASN A 18 -3.09 -4.46 11.56
C ASN A 18 -2.19 -5.36 10.69
N PRO A 19 -1.62 -6.47 11.21
CA PRO A 19 -0.74 -7.34 10.44
C PRO A 19 -1.46 -7.98 9.25
N ALA A 20 -0.74 -8.14 8.13
CA ALA A 20 -1.30 -8.71 6.90
C ALA A 20 -1.92 -10.10 7.13
N LYS A 21 -1.34 -10.93 8.02
CA LYS A 21 -1.85 -12.27 8.37
C LYS A 21 -3.28 -12.30 8.91
N GLY A 22 -3.84 -11.15 9.33
CA GLY A 22 -5.24 -11.03 9.76
C GLY A 22 -6.26 -11.03 8.61
N PHE A 23 -5.82 -10.94 7.35
CA PHE A 23 -6.69 -10.84 6.19
C PHE A 23 -6.69 -12.13 5.36
N ALA A 24 -7.81 -12.41 4.69
CA ALA A 24 -8.03 -13.63 3.90
C ALA A 24 -6.90 -13.96 2.91
N GLN A 25 -6.38 -12.95 2.19
CA GLN A 25 -5.30 -13.16 1.19
C GLN A 25 -3.99 -13.66 1.81
N TYR A 26 -3.81 -13.46 3.11
CA TYR A 26 -2.55 -13.64 3.83
C TYR A 26 -2.68 -14.52 5.08
N ALA A 27 -3.86 -15.08 5.36
CA ALA A 27 -4.13 -15.87 6.56
C ALA A 27 -3.15 -17.05 6.74
N HIS A 28 -2.69 -17.64 5.63
CA HIS A 28 -1.67 -18.71 5.64
C HIS A 28 -0.32 -18.28 6.25
N LEU A 29 0.00 -16.99 6.30
CA LEU A 29 1.20 -16.48 6.95
C LEU A 29 1.14 -16.67 8.48
N GLY A 30 -0.05 -16.74 9.08
CA GLY A 30 -0.20 -17.09 10.49
C GLY A 30 0.35 -18.49 10.81
N ALA A 31 0.07 -19.46 9.94
CA ALA A 31 0.61 -20.82 10.09
C ALA A 31 2.14 -20.86 9.92
N ILE A 32 2.70 -20.03 9.03
CA ILE A 32 4.16 -19.89 8.90
C ILE A 32 4.76 -19.33 10.18
N ASP A 33 4.12 -18.30 10.75
CA ASP A 33 4.57 -17.65 11.98
C ASP A 33 4.67 -18.62 13.15
N GLU A 34 3.62 -19.44 13.36
CA GLU A 34 3.60 -20.48 14.39
C GLU A 34 4.70 -21.55 14.19
N LEU A 35 5.06 -21.86 12.94
CA LEU A 35 6.14 -22.80 12.64
C LEU A 35 7.52 -22.19 12.90
N MET A 36 7.70 -20.88 12.62
CA MET A 36 8.94 -20.17 12.89
C MET A 36 9.22 -20.04 14.39
N GLU A 37 8.18 -19.84 15.21
CA GLU A 37 8.31 -19.81 16.68
C GLU A 37 8.82 -21.15 17.25
N LYS A 38 8.49 -22.26 16.59
CA LYS A 38 8.83 -23.62 17.04
C LYS A 38 10.21 -24.10 16.57
N SER A 39 10.84 -23.45 15.58
CA SER A 39 12.15 -23.85 15.05
C SER A 39 13.11 -22.67 14.92
N PRO A 40 14.13 -22.58 15.80
CA PRO A 40 15.21 -21.60 15.68
C PRO A 40 15.96 -21.68 14.35
N GLU A 41 16.11 -22.86 13.77
CA GLU A 41 16.79 -23.08 12.49
C GLU A 41 16.02 -22.46 11.32
N LEU A 42 14.69 -22.67 11.29
CA LEU A 42 13.84 -22.05 10.28
C LEU A 42 13.86 -20.53 10.42
N ARG A 43 13.76 -20.01 11.64
CA ARG A 43 13.85 -18.57 11.92
C ARG A 43 15.19 -17.97 11.50
N ALA A 44 16.30 -18.68 11.69
CA ALA A 44 17.62 -18.21 11.26
C ALA A 44 17.80 -18.24 9.73
N THR A 45 17.09 -19.13 9.03
CA THR A 45 17.23 -19.33 7.59
C THR A 45 16.27 -18.44 6.79
N ILE A 46 15.00 -18.36 7.22
CA ILE A 46 13.93 -17.64 6.51
C ILE A 46 13.79 -16.21 7.02
N GLY A 47 14.14 -15.94 8.28
CA GLY A 47 14.02 -14.61 8.88
C GLY A 47 12.57 -14.21 9.12
N THR A 48 12.31 -12.91 9.03
CA THR A 48 11.01 -12.29 9.37
C THR A 48 10.35 -11.56 8.20
N ASP A 49 10.88 -11.69 6.99
CA ASP A 49 10.49 -10.91 5.80
C ASP A 49 9.05 -11.20 5.32
N TYR A 50 8.44 -12.29 5.80
CA TYR A 50 7.03 -12.60 5.54
C TYR A 50 6.07 -11.78 6.42
N MET A 51 6.55 -11.20 7.52
CA MET A 51 5.72 -10.39 8.41
C MET A 51 5.62 -8.97 7.88
N VAL A 52 4.47 -8.63 7.31
CA VAL A 52 4.17 -7.26 6.87
C VAL A 52 3.01 -6.70 7.70
N THR A 53 3.22 -5.51 8.26
CA THR A 53 2.21 -4.77 9.02
C THR A 53 2.11 -3.36 8.44
N PRO A 54 1.17 -3.10 7.52
CA PRO A 54 0.98 -1.76 6.96
C PRO A 54 0.61 -0.73 8.04
N ASP A 55 0.99 0.52 7.83
CA ASP A 55 0.66 1.61 8.77
C ASP A 55 -0.86 1.77 8.90
N ILE A 56 -1.58 1.73 7.78
CA ILE A 56 -3.04 1.70 7.72
C ILE A 56 -3.49 0.58 6.78
N THR A 57 -4.54 -0.12 7.18
CA THR A 57 -5.23 -1.13 6.38
C THR A 57 -6.66 -0.68 6.13
N VAL A 58 -7.15 -0.93 4.93
CA VAL A 58 -8.57 -0.79 4.57
C VAL A 58 -9.06 -2.18 4.19
N SER A 59 -10.13 -2.64 4.82
CA SER A 59 -10.64 -3.98 4.61
C SER A 59 -12.14 -4.02 4.39
N ILE A 60 -12.55 -5.06 3.67
CA ILE A 60 -13.94 -5.31 3.30
C ILE A 60 -14.33 -6.67 3.91
N PRO A 61 -15.51 -6.80 4.52
CA PRO A 61 -15.98 -8.09 5.01
C PRO A 61 -15.99 -9.17 3.92
N ASP A 62 -15.61 -10.40 4.29
CA ASP A 62 -15.69 -11.54 3.38
C ASP A 62 -17.16 -11.97 3.20
N ASP A 63 -17.70 -11.73 2.01
CA ASP A 63 -19.06 -12.12 1.64
C ASP A 63 -19.12 -13.47 0.90
N SER A 64 -17.97 -14.16 0.74
CA SER A 64 -17.83 -15.40 -0.02
C SER A 64 -18.34 -16.65 0.71
N ALA A 65 -19.18 -16.49 1.74
CA ALA A 65 -19.65 -17.57 2.61
C ALA A 65 -18.51 -18.40 3.22
N GLY A 66 -17.35 -17.78 3.49
CA GLY A 66 -16.21 -18.42 4.12
C GLY A 66 -15.33 -19.22 3.16
N LEU A 67 -15.43 -19.03 1.84
CA LEU A 67 -14.55 -19.68 0.85
C LEU A 67 -13.06 -19.49 1.18
N MET A 68 -12.72 -18.34 1.79
CA MET A 68 -11.37 -17.98 2.19
C MET A 68 -11.16 -17.97 3.72
N GLY A 69 -12.03 -18.66 4.47
CA GLY A 69 -11.90 -18.80 5.92
C GLY A 69 -12.54 -17.69 6.77
N GLY A 70 -13.32 -16.78 6.17
CA GLY A 70 -14.15 -15.80 6.88
C GLY A 70 -13.40 -14.59 7.46
N ALA A 71 -12.07 -14.51 7.28
CA ALA A 71 -11.30 -13.31 7.58
C ALA A 71 -11.62 -12.20 6.56
N PRO A 72 -11.59 -10.91 6.95
CA PRO A 72 -11.86 -9.82 6.01
C PRO A 72 -10.82 -9.77 4.89
N TRP A 73 -11.21 -9.20 3.76
CA TRP A 73 -10.34 -8.98 2.61
C TRP A 73 -9.55 -7.68 2.80
N LEU A 74 -8.22 -7.72 2.66
CA LEU A 74 -7.41 -6.52 2.59
C LEU A 74 -7.65 -5.84 1.24
N HIS A 75 -8.33 -4.70 1.27
CA HIS A 75 -8.64 -3.90 0.10
C HIS A 75 -7.51 -2.94 -0.25
N ALA A 76 -6.92 -2.30 0.76
CA ALA A 76 -5.77 -1.43 0.57
C ALA A 76 -4.80 -1.52 1.76
N ALA A 77 -3.51 -1.39 1.45
CA ALA A 77 -2.43 -1.23 2.41
C ALA A 77 -1.77 0.14 2.16
N ILE A 78 -1.75 0.97 3.18
CA ILE A 78 -1.26 2.34 3.10
C ILE A 78 -0.04 2.47 3.99
N SER A 79 1.08 2.86 3.40
CA SER A 79 2.28 3.28 4.11
C SER A 79 2.24 4.79 4.31
N CYS A 80 2.31 5.23 5.56
CA CYS A 80 2.27 6.64 5.95
C CYS A 80 3.68 7.10 6.32
N LYS A 81 4.22 8.08 5.61
CA LYS A 81 5.57 8.61 5.86
C LYS A 81 5.53 10.12 5.92
N TRP A 82 5.70 10.71 7.12
CA TRP A 82 5.71 12.17 7.27
C TRP A 82 6.80 12.82 6.42
N THR A 83 8.01 12.26 6.45
CA THR A 83 9.14 12.61 5.58
C THR A 83 9.82 11.35 5.05
N ILE A 84 10.37 11.46 3.84
CA ILE A 84 11.03 10.40 3.12
C ILE A 84 12.55 10.61 3.15
N ARG A 85 13.27 9.49 3.27
CA ARG A 85 14.71 9.38 3.05
C ARG A 85 14.96 8.17 2.17
N SER A 86 16.12 8.08 1.51
CA SER A 86 16.40 7.01 0.55
C SER A 86 16.26 5.61 1.14
N ASP A 87 16.66 5.41 2.40
CA ASP A 87 16.45 4.18 3.16
C ASP A 87 14.97 3.89 3.39
N ARG A 88 14.19 4.91 3.75
CA ARG A 88 12.74 4.77 4.00
C ARG A 88 11.94 4.41 2.76
N VAL A 89 12.39 4.81 1.57
CA VAL A 89 11.80 4.38 0.28
C VAL A 89 11.92 2.87 0.11
N GLN A 90 13.08 2.30 0.47
CA GLN A 90 13.32 0.87 0.33
C GLN A 90 12.48 0.05 1.31
N ASN A 91 12.23 0.56 2.53
CA ASN A 91 11.35 -0.11 3.49
C ASN A 91 9.93 -0.25 2.93
N ILE A 92 9.37 0.80 2.32
CA ILE A 92 8.04 0.76 1.68
C ILE A 92 8.01 -0.30 0.59
N ARG A 93 9.03 -0.32 -0.28
CA ARG A 93 9.12 -1.30 -1.37
C ARG A 93 9.26 -2.72 -0.84
N HIS A 94 10.01 -2.92 0.23
CA HIS A 94 10.19 -4.23 0.84
C HIS A 94 8.88 -4.76 1.42
N GLU A 95 8.18 -3.94 2.22
CA GLU A 95 6.86 -4.28 2.79
C GLU A 95 5.85 -4.62 1.68
N PHE A 96 5.76 -3.78 0.65
CA PHE A 96 4.83 -4.00 -0.46
C PHE A 96 5.21 -5.21 -1.32
N ASN A 97 6.50 -5.47 -1.53
CA ASN A 97 6.93 -6.71 -2.17
C ASN A 97 6.54 -7.95 -1.37
N GLY A 98 6.56 -7.89 -0.03
CA GLY A 98 6.04 -8.96 0.81
C GLY A 98 4.55 -9.22 0.53
N LEU A 99 3.74 -8.16 0.50
CA LEU A 99 2.31 -8.27 0.17
C LEU A 99 2.07 -8.78 -1.25
N ILE A 100 2.89 -8.38 -2.22
CA ILE A 100 2.79 -8.86 -3.60
C ILE A 100 3.12 -10.35 -3.67
N ARG A 101 4.23 -10.79 -3.07
CA ARG A 101 4.74 -12.17 -3.19
C ARG A 101 3.89 -13.18 -2.45
N HIS A 102 3.33 -12.79 -1.30
CA HIS A 102 2.63 -13.71 -0.43
C HIS A 102 1.10 -13.74 -0.62
N ARG A 103 0.51 -12.87 -1.44
CA ARG A 103 -0.95 -12.86 -1.59
C ARG A 103 -1.50 -14.17 -2.17
N ARG A 104 -2.67 -14.58 -1.68
CA ARG A 104 -3.55 -15.57 -2.33
C ARG A 104 -4.84 -14.90 -2.78
N GLY A 105 -4.83 -14.39 -4.01
CA GLY A 105 -5.97 -13.70 -4.63
C GLY A 105 -5.62 -12.33 -5.18
N ARG A 106 -6.63 -11.47 -5.29
CA ARG A 106 -6.48 -10.08 -5.76
C ARG A 106 -5.54 -9.29 -4.83
N GLN A 107 -4.64 -8.52 -5.43
CA GLN A 107 -3.72 -7.64 -4.71
C GLN A 107 -4.49 -6.46 -4.09
N PRO A 108 -4.22 -6.10 -2.83
CA PRO A 108 -4.71 -4.85 -2.26
C PRO A 108 -4.14 -3.64 -3.00
N HIS A 109 -4.79 -2.48 -2.92
CA HIS A 109 -4.20 -1.22 -3.36
C HIS A 109 -2.98 -0.89 -2.49
N LEU A 110 -1.79 -0.77 -3.07
CA LEU A 110 -0.53 -0.54 -2.36
C LEU A 110 -0.10 0.90 -2.56
N ILE A 111 -0.33 1.75 -1.55
CA ILE A 111 -0.16 3.21 -1.71
C ILE A 111 0.66 3.82 -0.57
N THR A 112 1.28 4.96 -0.86
CA THR A 112 2.00 5.75 0.15
C THR A 112 1.31 7.08 0.35
N VAL A 113 1.07 7.49 1.60
CA VAL A 113 0.65 8.85 1.96
C VAL A 113 1.84 9.57 2.58
N THR A 114 2.13 10.79 2.13
CA THR A 114 3.30 11.53 2.62
C THR A 114 3.09 13.05 2.68
N ALA A 115 3.89 13.70 3.54
CA ALA A 115 4.05 15.14 3.66
C ALA A 115 5.48 15.61 3.30
N GLU A 116 6.23 14.79 2.57
CA GLU A 116 7.60 15.10 2.17
C GLU A 116 7.67 16.37 1.30
N PRO A 117 8.39 17.42 1.71
CA PRO A 117 8.42 18.66 0.93
C PRO A 117 9.32 18.61 -0.31
N LEU A 118 10.26 17.66 -0.42
CA LEU A 118 11.18 17.60 -1.56
C LEU A 118 10.59 16.76 -2.72
N PRO A 119 10.31 17.38 -3.88
CA PRO A 119 9.70 16.68 -5.02
C PRO A 119 10.57 15.52 -5.52
N SER A 120 11.90 15.65 -5.47
CA SER A 120 12.82 14.59 -5.88
C SER A 120 12.68 13.31 -5.05
N ARG A 121 12.37 13.43 -3.76
CA ARG A 121 12.15 12.28 -2.87
C ARG A 121 10.82 11.61 -3.13
N ILE A 122 9.78 12.39 -3.44
CA ILE A 122 8.47 11.85 -3.85
C ILE A 122 8.61 11.13 -5.19
N VAL A 123 9.27 11.75 -6.17
CA VAL A 123 9.53 11.13 -7.48
C VAL A 123 10.30 9.81 -7.33
N ALA A 124 11.29 9.74 -6.43
CA ALA A 124 12.08 8.53 -6.20
C ALA A 124 11.26 7.33 -5.69
N ILE A 125 10.19 7.56 -4.92
CA ILE A 125 9.27 6.49 -4.51
C ILE A 125 8.16 6.26 -5.55
N ALA A 126 7.68 7.31 -6.22
CA ALA A 126 6.64 7.22 -7.24
C ALA A 126 7.09 6.46 -8.49
N ARG A 127 8.37 6.61 -8.89
CA ARG A 127 8.99 5.82 -9.96
C ARG A 127 9.31 4.41 -9.49
N GLY A 128 8.85 3.40 -10.22
CA GLY A 128 9.06 2.00 -9.87
C GLY A 128 8.35 1.06 -10.83
N THR A 129 8.48 -0.25 -10.57
CA THR A 129 8.06 -1.33 -11.48
C THR A 129 6.84 -2.09 -10.95
N GLY A 130 5.98 -1.41 -10.21
CA GLY A 130 4.70 -1.95 -9.73
C GLY A 130 4.64 -2.32 -8.25
N GLU A 131 5.68 -2.01 -7.47
CA GLU A 131 5.64 -2.21 -6.00
C GLU A 131 4.70 -1.22 -5.30
N LEU A 132 4.42 -0.08 -5.95
CA LEU A 132 3.60 1.00 -5.45
C LEU A 132 2.62 1.41 -6.54
N ASP A 133 1.35 1.56 -6.21
CA ASP A 133 0.32 1.98 -7.15
C ASP A 133 0.31 3.51 -7.32
N ALA A 134 0.39 4.26 -6.22
CA ALA A 134 0.48 5.73 -6.23
C ALA A 134 1.03 6.31 -4.91
N VAL A 135 1.55 7.53 -4.98
CA VAL A 135 1.83 8.39 -3.83
C VAL A 135 0.73 9.44 -3.71
N TYR A 136 0.18 9.59 -2.50
CA TYR A 136 -0.76 10.63 -2.14
C TYR A 136 -0.06 11.68 -1.30
N HIS A 137 -0.08 12.94 -1.74
CA HIS A 137 0.56 14.05 -1.03
C HIS A 137 -0.49 14.88 -0.28
N VAL A 138 -0.28 15.09 1.03
CA VAL A 138 -1.25 15.78 1.91
C VAL A 138 -1.39 17.28 1.63
N ALA A 139 -0.40 17.89 0.98
CA ALA A 139 -0.42 19.30 0.59
C ALA A 139 -0.10 19.41 -0.90
N TYR A 140 -0.75 18.57 -1.73
CA TYR A 140 -0.44 18.42 -3.15
C TYR A 140 -0.46 19.74 -3.91
N ASP A 141 -1.53 20.53 -3.79
CA ASP A 141 -1.67 21.79 -4.55
C ASP A 141 -0.57 22.79 -4.19
N ALA A 142 -0.23 22.90 -2.91
CA ALA A 142 0.85 23.78 -2.44
C ALA A 142 2.21 23.34 -2.97
N LEU A 143 2.47 22.03 -3.00
CA LEU A 143 3.72 21.49 -3.51
C LEU A 143 3.81 21.62 -5.04
N ASP A 144 2.75 21.31 -5.78
CA ASP A 144 2.71 21.45 -7.25
C ASP A 144 2.99 22.91 -7.66
N GLN A 145 2.33 23.87 -6.99
CA GLN A 145 2.59 25.30 -7.20
C GLN A 145 4.05 25.67 -6.88
N ALA A 146 4.63 25.14 -5.79
CA ALA A 146 6.01 25.39 -5.44
C ALA A 146 6.99 24.85 -6.50
N VAL A 147 6.79 23.61 -6.96
CA VAL A 147 7.61 22.99 -8.01
C VAL A 147 7.54 23.79 -9.30
N ARG A 148 6.34 24.20 -9.72
CA ARG A 148 6.16 25.01 -10.94
C ARG A 148 6.78 26.41 -10.85
N ARG A 149 6.78 27.01 -9.66
CA ARG A 149 7.27 28.38 -9.45
C ARG A 149 8.79 28.46 -9.28
N VAL A 150 9.39 27.52 -8.55
CA VAL A 150 10.80 27.61 -8.13
C VAL A 150 11.64 26.37 -8.44
N GLY A 151 11.04 25.31 -8.98
CA GLY A 151 11.77 24.10 -9.37
C GLY A 151 12.68 24.36 -10.57
N ASN A 152 13.83 23.70 -10.59
CA ASN A 152 14.67 23.68 -11.80
C ASN A 152 14.04 22.82 -12.90
N GLU A 153 14.55 22.92 -14.13
CA GLU A 153 14.02 22.20 -15.30
C GLU A 153 13.87 20.69 -15.06
N LYS A 154 14.87 20.07 -14.42
CA LYS A 154 14.83 18.64 -14.11
C LYS A 154 13.74 18.30 -13.09
N GLN A 155 13.62 19.08 -12.02
CA GLN A 155 12.61 18.87 -10.99
C GLN A 155 11.20 19.01 -11.55
N LEU A 156 10.99 20.02 -12.41
CA LEU A 156 9.71 20.23 -13.08
C LEU A 156 9.38 19.06 -14.01
N ALA A 157 10.31 18.66 -14.87
CA ALA A 157 10.09 17.55 -15.80
C ALA A 157 9.80 16.22 -15.10
N ASP A 158 10.60 15.89 -14.07
CA ASP A 158 10.42 14.66 -13.27
C ASP A 158 9.07 14.66 -12.53
N TRP A 159 8.65 15.82 -12.00
CA TRP A 159 7.37 15.97 -11.30
C TRP A 159 6.19 15.84 -12.26
N GLU A 160 6.22 16.54 -13.39
CA GLU A 160 5.17 16.49 -14.42
C GLU A 160 5.00 15.09 -15.00
N GLU A 161 6.09 14.36 -15.25
CA GLU A 161 6.05 12.95 -15.65
C GLU A 161 5.21 12.12 -14.67
N CYS A 162 5.54 12.21 -13.38
CA CYS A 162 4.86 11.40 -12.35
C CYS A 162 3.40 11.81 -12.15
N VAL A 163 3.08 13.11 -12.21
CA VAL A 163 1.70 13.62 -12.12
C VAL A 163 0.88 13.17 -13.33
N ASN A 164 1.40 13.32 -14.54
CA ASN A 164 0.71 12.93 -15.78
C ASN A 164 0.45 11.43 -15.85
N LEU A 165 1.38 10.62 -15.35
CA LEU A 165 1.24 9.17 -15.22
C LEU A 165 0.40 8.74 -14.00
N ARG A 166 -0.21 9.68 -13.27
CA ARG A 166 -1.05 9.43 -12.09
C ARG A 166 -0.33 8.66 -10.98
N ARG A 167 1.00 8.83 -10.89
CA ARG A 167 1.86 8.24 -9.87
C ARG A 167 1.91 9.08 -8.60
N ILE A 168 1.62 10.37 -8.72
CA ILE A 168 1.48 11.32 -7.61
C ILE A 168 0.09 11.92 -7.69
N LEU A 169 -0.67 11.83 -6.62
CA LEU A 169 -2.07 12.24 -6.54
C LEU A 169 -2.32 13.12 -5.29
N PRO A 170 -3.31 14.00 -5.32
CA PRO A 170 -3.75 14.73 -4.13
C PRO A 170 -4.42 13.80 -3.11
N TYR A 171 -4.10 13.96 -1.82
CA TYR A 171 -4.64 13.13 -0.74
C TYR A 171 -6.17 13.15 -0.68
N GLU A 172 -6.79 14.27 -1.02
CA GLU A 172 -8.24 14.48 -1.06
C GLU A 172 -8.95 13.51 -2.02
N ARG A 173 -8.22 12.97 -3.00
CA ARG A 173 -8.73 12.00 -3.97
C ARG A 173 -8.65 10.55 -3.50
N LEU A 174 -7.97 10.28 -2.38
CA LEU A 174 -7.70 8.93 -1.91
C LEU A 174 -8.98 8.12 -1.71
N ALA A 175 -9.98 8.67 -1.02
CA ALA A 175 -11.24 7.97 -0.77
C ALA A 175 -11.94 7.57 -2.08
N GLU A 176 -11.95 8.46 -3.07
CA GLU A 176 -12.54 8.13 -4.38
C GLU A 176 -11.76 7.04 -5.11
N THR A 177 -10.43 7.06 -5.04
CA THR A 177 -9.62 5.99 -5.65
C THR A 177 -9.87 4.65 -4.95
N LEU A 178 -9.98 4.63 -3.62
CA LEU A 178 -10.25 3.42 -2.86
C LEU A 178 -11.60 2.78 -3.23
N ILE A 179 -12.62 3.58 -3.54
CA ILE A 179 -13.94 3.07 -3.96
C ILE A 179 -13.87 2.42 -5.35
N ARG A 180 -13.01 2.93 -6.25
CA ARG A 180 -12.94 2.48 -7.65
C ARG A 180 -12.00 1.31 -7.88
N TRP A 181 -11.03 1.09 -6.98
CA TRP A 181 -10.00 0.08 -7.13
C TRP A 181 -10.59 -1.32 -6.93
#